data_AF-A0A061NUT7-F1
#
_entry.id   AF-A0A061NUT7-F1
#
_cell.length_a   1.000
_cell.length_b   1.000
_cell.length_c   1.000
_cell.angle_alpha   90.00
_cell.angle_beta   90.00
_cell.angle_gamma   90.00
#
_symmetry.space_group_name_H-M   'P 1'
#
loop_
_entity.id
_entity.type
_entity.pdbx_description
1 polymer ?
#
loop_
_entity_poly.entity_id
_entity_poly.type
_entity_poly.pdbx_seq_one_letter_code
_entity_poly.pdbx_strand_id
1 'polypeptide(L)'
;MINEDFASYNFDVIENVTYEIDVTQDEGERIVDLQHEGEDVTSDDRFYVATNNYRAGGEDHLDGSVETVLETTDENRQVIIDYIVNHDGALNVERSNNWQITPFESAGEVVFETALEAQDASDDHERIEFIEEDGDGATFSFN
;
A
#
# COMPACT_ATOMS: atom_id res chain seq x y z
N MET A 1 12.47 -8.90 -8.29
CA MET A 1 12.35 -9.82 -7.14
C MET A 1 11.72 -9.03 -6.00
N ILE A 2 10.58 -9.48 -5.50
CA ILE A 2 10.02 -9.00 -4.23
C ILE A 2 10.97 -9.48 -3.12
N ASN A 3 11.36 -8.61 -2.21
CA ASN A 3 12.26 -8.97 -1.13
C ASN A 3 11.51 -9.76 -0.05
N GLU A 4 11.70 -11.08 -0.01
CA GLU A 4 11.06 -11.97 0.97
C GLU A 4 11.57 -11.77 2.40
N ASP A 5 12.77 -11.19 2.56
CA ASP A 5 13.32 -10.87 3.88
C ASP A 5 12.64 -9.63 4.50
N PHE A 6 11.91 -8.85 3.69
CA PHE A 6 11.14 -7.71 4.17
C PHE A 6 9.73 -8.14 4.58
N ALA A 7 9.44 -8.01 5.86
CA ALA A 7 8.11 -8.25 6.40
C ALA A 7 7.07 -7.30 5.76
N SER A 8 6.12 -7.86 5.00
CA SER A 8 5.12 -7.08 4.25
C SER A 8 4.22 -6.20 5.11
N TYR A 9 3.99 -6.56 6.39
CA TYR A 9 3.26 -5.71 7.35
C TYR A 9 3.99 -4.39 7.66
N ASN A 10 5.25 -4.24 7.23
CA ASN A 10 5.98 -2.99 7.31
C ASN A 10 5.78 -2.07 6.09
N PHE A 11 5.05 -2.50 5.06
CA PHE A 11 4.66 -1.66 3.94
C PHE A 11 3.25 -1.11 4.18
N ASP A 12 3.13 0.21 4.31
CA ASP A 12 1.85 0.89 4.50
C ASP A 12 1.37 1.52 3.19
N VAL A 13 0.06 1.58 3.01
CA VAL A 13 -0.60 2.39 1.98
C VAL A 13 -1.32 3.53 2.70
N ILE A 14 -1.10 4.77 2.25
CA ILE A 14 -1.76 5.96 2.81
C ILE A 14 -2.93 6.33 1.92
N GLU A 15 -4.14 6.30 2.47
CA GLU A 15 -5.36 6.70 1.76
C GLU A 15 -5.57 8.23 1.78
N ASN A 16 -6.41 8.73 0.87
CA ASN A 16 -6.74 10.15 0.67
C ASN A 16 -5.59 11.05 0.20
N VAL A 17 -4.49 10.45 -0.26
CA VAL A 17 -3.41 11.12 -0.99
C VAL A 17 -3.11 10.33 -2.25
N THR A 18 -2.67 11.00 -3.31
CA THR A 18 -2.14 10.34 -4.51
C THR A 18 -0.64 10.49 -4.57
N TYR A 19 0.09 9.46 -4.98
CA TYR A 19 1.54 9.51 -5.08
C TYR A 19 2.08 8.41 -6.00
N GLU A 20 3.30 8.59 -6.51
CA GLU A 20 4.03 7.52 -7.16
C GLU A 20 5.27 7.12 -6.37
N ILE A 21 5.71 5.88 -6.58
CA ILE A 21 6.94 5.33 -6.02
C ILE A 21 7.93 5.14 -7.16
N ASP A 22 8.92 6.01 -7.27
CA ASP A 22 10.06 5.85 -8.17
C ASP A 22 11.12 4.97 -7.49
N VAL A 23 11.10 3.69 -7.83
CA VAL A 23 12.02 2.68 -7.30
C VAL A 23 13.46 2.82 -7.81
N THR A 24 13.71 3.72 -8.76
CA THR A 24 15.06 3.99 -9.27
C THR A 24 15.81 5.03 -8.44
N GLN A 25 15.11 5.79 -7.59
CA GLN A 25 15.72 6.73 -6.64
C GLN A 25 16.26 6.02 -5.40
N ASP A 26 17.17 6.71 -4.71
CA ASP A 26 17.70 6.30 -3.42
C ASP A 26 16.60 6.23 -2.34
N GLU A 27 16.82 5.40 -1.32
CA GLU A 27 15.90 5.29 -0.19
C GLU A 27 15.72 6.64 0.51
N GLY A 28 14.46 7.04 0.74
CA GLY A 28 14.10 8.35 1.27
C GLY A 28 13.69 9.37 0.20
N GLU A 29 13.98 9.12 -1.08
CA GLU A 29 13.66 10.04 -2.19
C GLU A 29 12.71 9.40 -3.24
N ARG A 30 12.12 8.24 -2.91
CA ARG A 30 11.29 7.46 -3.86
C ARG A 30 9.86 7.97 -4.03
N ILE A 31 9.33 8.77 -3.10
CA ILE A 31 7.96 9.27 -3.20
C ILE A 31 7.95 10.54 -4.05
N VAL A 32 7.24 10.49 -5.17
CA VAL A 32 7.08 11.61 -6.12
C VAL A 32 5.61 11.91 -6.36
N ASP A 33 5.31 13.11 -6.86
CA ASP A 33 3.96 13.57 -7.19
C ASP A 33 2.92 13.35 -6.07
N LEU A 34 3.33 13.59 -4.81
CA LEU A 34 2.46 13.47 -3.65
C LEU A 34 1.46 14.62 -3.62
N GLN A 35 0.17 14.29 -3.70
CA GLN A 35 -0.92 15.27 -3.67
C GLN A 35 -2.00 14.91 -2.67
N HIS A 36 -2.62 15.92 -2.08
CA HIS A 36 -3.81 15.81 -1.25
C HIS A 36 -4.90 16.71 -1.82
N GLU A 37 -6.09 16.15 -2.08
CA GLU A 37 -7.20 16.87 -2.74
C GLU A 37 -6.82 17.54 -4.09
N GLY A 38 -5.81 16.99 -4.77
CA GLY A 38 -5.32 17.48 -6.07
C GLY A 38 -4.28 18.61 -5.98
N GLU A 39 -3.85 18.98 -4.77
CA GLU A 39 -2.80 19.98 -4.53
C GLU A 39 -1.52 19.29 -4.02
N ASP A 40 -0.36 19.80 -4.41
CA ASP A 40 0.94 19.24 -4.00
C ASP A 40 1.14 19.37 -2.49
N VAL A 41 1.58 18.28 -1.86
CA VAL A 41 1.92 18.28 -0.44
C VAL A 41 3.30 18.87 -0.22
N THR A 42 3.41 19.79 0.72
CA THR A 42 4.64 20.47 1.10
C THR A 42 5.04 20.15 2.54
N SER A 43 6.29 20.46 2.91
CA SER A 43 6.80 20.22 4.26
C SER A 43 6.12 21.07 5.35
N ASP A 44 5.40 22.12 4.97
CA ASP A 44 4.69 23.01 5.91
C ASP A 44 3.27 22.51 6.21
N ASP A 45 2.75 21.56 5.41
CA ASP A 45 1.42 20.99 5.59
C ASP A 45 1.36 20.07 6.81
N ARG A 46 0.19 20.06 7.47
CA ARG A 46 -0.03 19.29 8.69
C ARG A 46 -1.26 18.42 8.53
N PHE A 47 -1.08 17.13 8.76
CA PHE A 47 -2.13 16.12 8.62
C PHE A 47 -2.38 15.41 9.94
N TYR A 48 -3.64 14.99 10.13
CA TYR A 48 -3.95 13.94 11.09
C TYR A 48 -3.86 12.60 10.38
N VAL A 49 -3.01 11.71 10.89
CA VAL A 49 -2.86 10.36 10.37
C VAL A 49 -3.45 9.38 11.36
N ALA A 50 -4.40 8.56 10.91
CA ALA A 50 -4.90 7.44 11.67
C ALA A 50 -4.00 6.22 11.43
N THR A 51 -3.53 5.59 12.51
CA THR A 51 -2.69 4.40 12.42
C THR A 51 -2.94 3.45 13.60
N ASN A 52 -2.30 2.28 13.57
CA ASN A 52 -2.39 1.29 14.64
C ASN A 52 -1.34 1.53 15.74
N ASN A 53 -1.51 0.84 16.87
CA ASN A 53 -0.60 0.95 18.02
C ASN A 53 0.82 0.44 17.73
N TYR A 54 1.02 -0.46 16.76
CA TYR A 54 2.35 -0.92 16.35
C TYR A 54 3.16 0.22 15.72
N ARG A 55 2.56 1.02 14.83
CA ARG A 55 3.19 2.21 14.24
C ARG A 55 3.32 3.35 15.24
N ALA A 56 2.26 3.64 15.99
CA ALA A 56 2.24 4.76 16.94
C ALA A 56 3.23 4.58 18.10
N GLY A 57 3.47 3.33 18.53
CA GLY A 57 4.33 3.03 19.68
C GLY A 57 5.80 2.75 19.36
N GLY A 58 6.19 2.65 18.09
CA GLY A 58 7.56 2.31 17.69
C GLY A 58 8.41 3.55 17.43
N GLU A 59 9.50 3.71 18.20
CA GLU A 59 10.47 4.80 18.01
C GLU A 59 11.13 4.78 16.61
N ASP A 60 11.13 3.62 15.93
CA ASP A 60 11.67 3.45 14.58
C ASP A 60 10.64 3.73 13.45
N HIS A 61 9.36 3.96 13.79
CA HIS A 61 8.29 4.10 12.80
C HIS A 61 7.80 5.54 12.61
N LEU A 62 7.77 6.32 13.67
CA LEU A 62 7.36 7.72 13.64
C LEU A 62 8.41 8.60 14.30
N ASP A 63 8.62 9.79 13.74
CA ASP A 63 9.46 10.80 14.36
C ASP A 63 8.90 11.17 15.75
N GLY A 64 9.77 11.32 16.74
CA GLY A 64 9.37 11.68 18.12
C GLY A 64 8.70 13.05 18.26
N SER A 65 8.66 13.86 17.21
CA SER A 65 7.91 15.11 17.11
C SER A 65 6.42 14.93 16.78
N VAL A 66 5.98 13.73 16.42
CA VAL A 66 4.56 13.43 16.14
C VAL A 66 3.75 13.49 17.44
N GLU A 67 2.68 14.29 17.43
CA GLU A 67 1.77 14.45 18.57
C GLU A 67 0.61 13.46 18.50
N THR A 68 0.38 12.69 19.56
CA THR A 68 -0.82 11.86 19.70
C THR A 68 -2.02 12.71 20.05
N VAL A 69 -2.94 12.85 19.10
CA VAL A 69 -4.18 13.63 19.26
C VAL A 69 -5.31 12.79 19.84
N LEU A 70 -5.33 11.50 19.52
CA LEU A 70 -6.29 10.52 20.03
C LEU A 70 -5.62 9.15 20.13
N GLU A 71 -5.81 8.47 21.25
CA GLU A 71 -5.43 7.07 21.46
C GLU A 71 -6.65 6.30 21.98
N THR A 72 -6.91 5.13 21.42
CA THR A 72 -8.00 4.24 21.86
C THR A 72 -7.49 2.81 22.03
N THR A 73 -8.19 2.03 22.85
CA THR A 73 -7.99 0.59 23.01
C THR A 73 -8.85 -0.25 22.06
N ASP A 74 -9.61 0.40 21.17
CA ASP A 74 -10.44 -0.30 20.19
C ASP A 74 -9.55 -1.09 19.22
N GLU A 75 -9.84 -2.38 19.06
CA GLU A 75 -9.13 -3.20 18.09
C GLU A 75 -9.55 -2.80 16.66
N ASN A 76 -8.59 -2.69 15.73
CA ASN A 76 -8.87 -2.44 14.31
C ASN A 76 -9.98 -3.35 13.76
N ARG A 77 -9.97 -4.62 14.16
CA ARG A 77 -11.01 -5.59 13.77
C ARG A 77 -12.39 -5.17 14.28
N GLN A 78 -12.49 -4.74 15.53
CA GLN A 78 -13.75 -4.31 16.12
C GLN A 78 -14.25 -3.03 15.47
N VAL A 79 -13.36 -2.06 15.19
CA VAL A 79 -13.71 -0.83 14.45
C VAL A 79 -14.31 -1.15 13.08
N ILE A 80 -13.72 -2.09 12.34
CA ILE A 80 -14.25 -2.53 11.04
C ILE A 80 -15.59 -3.26 11.20
N ILE A 81 -15.72 -4.15 12.18
CA ILE A 81 -16.99 -4.85 12.47
C ILE A 81 -18.09 -3.83 12.78
N ASP A 82 -17.81 -2.88 13.65
CA ASP A 82 -18.77 -1.85 14.05
C ASP A 82 -19.13 -0.97 12.87
N TYR A 83 -18.17 -0.60 12.01
CA TYR A 83 -18.46 0.11 10.78
C TYR A 83 -19.44 -0.68 9.89
N ILE A 84 -19.18 -1.97 9.64
CA ILE A 84 -20.03 -2.80 8.77
C ILE A 84 -21.42 -3.01 9.38
N VAL A 85 -21.51 -3.32 10.68
CA VAL A 85 -22.78 -3.61 11.36
C VAL A 85 -23.68 -2.38 11.43
N ASN A 86 -23.11 -1.19 11.56
CA ASN A 86 -23.85 0.07 11.65
C ASN A 86 -24.03 0.77 10.29
N HIS A 87 -23.50 0.21 9.20
CA HIS A 87 -23.68 0.76 7.85
C HIS A 87 -25.01 0.30 7.26
N ASP A 88 -25.84 1.25 6.83
CA ASP A 88 -27.09 0.96 6.14
C ASP A 88 -26.86 0.72 4.64
N GLY A 89 -27.22 -0.47 4.16
CA GLY A 89 -27.16 -0.80 2.73
C GLY A 89 -25.89 -1.52 2.31
N ALA A 90 -25.66 -1.59 1.00
CA ALA A 90 -24.50 -2.28 0.44
C ALA A 90 -23.24 -1.42 0.57
N LEU A 91 -22.16 -2.01 1.06
CA LEU A 91 -20.85 -1.38 1.06
C LEU A 91 -20.32 -1.26 -0.36
N ASN A 92 -20.04 -0.04 -0.79
CA ASN A 92 -19.31 0.22 -2.03
C ASN A 92 -17.81 0.23 -1.71
N VAL A 93 -17.12 -0.86 -2.00
CA VAL A 93 -15.67 -0.97 -1.83
C VAL A 93 -15.02 -0.76 -3.19
N GLU A 94 -14.45 0.42 -3.39
CA GLU A 94 -13.75 0.77 -4.63
C GLU A 94 -12.25 0.84 -4.36
N ARG A 95 -11.45 0.40 -5.35
CA ARG A 95 -10.01 0.60 -5.32
C ARG A 95 -9.74 2.08 -5.55
N SER A 96 -9.05 2.73 -4.62
CA SER A 96 -8.69 4.13 -4.75
C SER A 96 -7.70 4.38 -5.90
N ASN A 97 -6.89 3.36 -6.26
CA ASN A 97 -5.80 3.45 -7.24
C ASN A 97 -4.93 4.71 -7.00
N ASN A 98 -4.75 5.04 -5.73
CA ASN A 98 -4.17 6.30 -5.32
C ASN A 98 -2.64 6.30 -5.42
N TRP A 99 -2.03 5.12 -5.57
CA TRP A 99 -0.59 5.02 -5.77
C TRP A 99 -0.23 4.03 -6.87
N GLN A 100 0.94 4.25 -7.46
CA GLN A 100 1.55 3.35 -8.43
C GLN A 100 3.07 3.40 -8.36
N ILE A 101 3.73 2.38 -8.91
CA ILE A 101 5.17 2.47 -9.20
C ILE A 101 5.33 3.27 -10.49
N THR A 102 6.14 4.33 -10.42
CA THR A 102 6.50 5.14 -11.59
C THR A 102 7.12 4.22 -12.64
N PRO A 103 6.68 4.25 -13.92
CA PRO A 103 7.24 3.41 -14.96
C PRO A 103 8.76 3.58 -15.08
N PHE A 104 9.50 2.47 -15.11
CA PHE A 104 10.96 2.46 -15.18
C PHE A 104 11.47 1.32 -16.07
N GLU A 105 12.66 1.49 -16.66
CA GLU A 105 13.34 0.41 -17.37
C GLU A 105 13.99 -0.53 -16.35
N SER A 106 13.45 -1.74 -16.21
CA SER A 106 14.03 -2.77 -15.36
C SER A 106 15.28 -3.39 -16.01
N ALA A 107 16.25 -3.80 -15.19
CA ALA A 107 17.46 -4.48 -15.67
C ALA A 107 17.19 -5.89 -16.23
N GLY A 108 15.97 -6.41 -16.03
CA GLY A 108 15.48 -7.70 -16.46
C GLY A 108 13.99 -7.82 -16.16
N GLU A 109 13.41 -8.97 -16.49
CA GLU A 109 12.00 -9.25 -16.22
C GLU A 109 11.71 -9.19 -14.71
N VAL A 110 10.66 -8.46 -14.34
CA VAL A 110 10.20 -8.39 -12.95
C VAL A 110 9.15 -9.48 -12.78
N VAL A 111 9.48 -10.50 -11.99
CA VAL A 111 8.56 -11.60 -11.69
C VAL A 111 8.21 -11.67 -10.21
N PHE A 112 7.04 -12.24 -9.92
CA PHE A 112 6.58 -12.58 -8.58
C PHE A 112 5.78 -13.89 -8.58
N GLU A 113 5.82 -14.59 -7.45
CA GLU A 113 5.11 -15.85 -7.26
C GLU A 113 3.86 -15.61 -6.40
N THR A 114 2.76 -16.26 -6.74
CA THR A 114 1.52 -16.24 -5.94
C THR A 114 0.72 -17.53 -6.17
N ALA A 115 -0.45 -17.62 -5.57
CA ALA A 115 -1.36 -18.76 -5.73
C ALA A 115 -1.81 -18.90 -7.19
N LEU A 116 -2.01 -20.15 -7.65
CA LEU A 116 -2.45 -20.44 -9.01
C LEU A 116 -3.79 -19.78 -9.34
N GLU A 117 -4.68 -19.64 -8.35
CA GLU A 117 -5.97 -18.96 -8.47
C GLU A 117 -5.86 -17.47 -8.80
N ALA A 118 -4.67 -16.86 -8.67
CA ALA A 118 -4.46 -15.47 -9.07
C ALA A 118 -4.52 -15.27 -10.59
N GLN A 119 -4.46 -16.35 -11.39
CA GLN A 119 -4.60 -16.27 -12.84
C GLN A 119 -5.93 -15.63 -13.26
N ASP A 120 -7.03 -16.00 -12.60
CA ASP A 120 -8.34 -15.39 -12.86
C ASP A 120 -8.36 -13.89 -12.55
N ALA A 121 -7.55 -13.44 -11.59
CA ALA A 121 -7.44 -12.04 -11.22
C ALA A 121 -6.47 -11.25 -12.11
N SER A 122 -5.49 -11.90 -12.76
CA SER A 122 -4.55 -11.23 -13.65
C SER A 122 -5.18 -10.75 -14.96
N ASP A 123 -6.24 -11.41 -15.42
CA ASP A 123 -6.93 -11.05 -16.67
C ASP A 123 -7.49 -9.61 -16.67
N ASP A 124 -7.77 -9.06 -15.48
CA ASP A 124 -8.27 -7.70 -15.29
C ASP A 124 -7.13 -6.65 -15.13
N HIS A 125 -5.86 -7.03 -15.29
CA HIS A 125 -4.70 -6.17 -15.05
C HIS A 125 -3.74 -6.08 -16.25
N GLU A 126 -3.67 -4.90 -16.87
CA GLU A 126 -2.81 -4.65 -18.05
C GLU A 126 -1.30 -4.79 -17.80
N ARG A 127 -0.87 -4.79 -16.52
CA ARG A 127 0.54 -4.81 -16.12
C ARG A 127 0.99 -6.15 -15.55
N ILE A 128 0.09 -7.13 -15.40
CA ILE A 128 0.39 -8.43 -14.79
C ILE A 128 0.09 -9.52 -15.78
N GLU A 129 1.07 -10.38 -16.08
CA GLU A 129 0.89 -11.49 -17.01
C GLU A 129 1.29 -12.82 -16.36
N PHE A 130 0.49 -13.87 -16.57
CA PHE A 130 0.83 -15.22 -16.15
C PHE A 130 2.00 -15.77 -16.99
N ILE A 131 3.00 -16.36 -16.32
CA ILE A 131 4.15 -17.00 -16.97
C ILE A 131 4.02 -18.53 -16.93
N GLU A 132 4.06 -19.14 -15.75
CA GLU A 132 4.04 -20.59 -15.57
C GLU A 132 3.47 -21.05 -14.22
N GLU A 133 3.15 -22.35 -14.12
CA GLU A 133 2.75 -23.00 -12.86
C GLU A 133 3.99 -23.54 -12.13
N ASP A 134 4.07 -23.29 -10.82
CA ASP A 134 5.20 -23.67 -9.96
C ASP A 134 4.73 -24.51 -8.77
N GLY A 135 4.50 -25.80 -9.02
CA GLY A 135 4.03 -26.73 -8.00
C GLY A 135 2.60 -26.44 -7.56
N ASP A 136 2.43 -25.85 -6.37
CA ASP A 136 1.12 -25.43 -5.84
C ASP A 136 0.84 -23.92 -6.09
N GLY A 137 1.74 -23.21 -6.78
CA GLY A 137 1.62 -21.79 -7.10
C GLY A 137 1.81 -21.47 -8.58
N ALA A 138 2.02 -20.20 -8.90
CA ALA A 138 2.30 -19.71 -10.25
C ALA A 138 3.20 -18.47 -10.23
N THR A 139 4.01 -18.33 -11.28
CA THR A 139 4.85 -17.16 -11.53
C THR A 139 4.15 -16.19 -12.50
N PHE A 140 4.23 -14.90 -12.20
CA PHE A 140 3.68 -13.80 -12.99
C PHE A 140 4.76 -12.76 -13.26
N SER A 141 4.66 -12.05 -14.40
CA SER A 141 5.48 -10.89 -14.71
C SER A 141 4.73 -9.59 -14.36
N PHE A 142 5.49 -8.54 -14.08
CA PHE A 142 5.02 -7.17 -13.91
C PHE A 142 5.69 -6.26 -14.93
N ASN A 143 4.90 -5.62 -15.79
CA ASN A 143 5.34 -4.74 -16.88
C ASN A 143 5.04 -3.25 -16.59
#